data_AF-A0A3A5M7U9-F1
#
_entry.id   AF-A0A3A5M7U9-F1
#
_cell.length_a   1.000
_cell.length_b   1.000
_cell.length_c   1.000
_cell.angle_alpha   90.00
_cell.angle_beta   90.00
_cell.angle_gamma   90.00
#
_symmetry.space_group_name_H-M   'P 1'
#
loop_
_entity.id
_entity.type
_entity.pdbx_description
1 polymer ?
#
loop_
_entity_poly.entity_id
_entity_poly.type
_entity_poly.pdbx_seq_one_letter_code
_entity_poly.pdbx_strand_id
1 'polypeptide(L)'
;MALLDKLPSRILTVRGWAFVLTAVVALLAAQVLGRRDLLYVGVLLLALPLASIIVLRIVKPRFTVSRRFQPQSMEIGSTTTVTLSLTAAVAGGATISMEEQLPARFGQAPQFTYPSRNPTREGVSVYEYRLRSVSRGVYDIGPVTAEFTDPFGLGKSRHVLGATDALVVTPAPVELLASGLSGSRGNDGLAATRRQANPSDDDVMTREYRHGDSMRRVHWAATARHSELMVRQEESVTTPQATLLMDQRHHSFSTGFSAAFGVDGTGGNGLSTSPTFEWAVTAVMSISAHLLERNYALRLLDHVGAPALLRSPSAPFPEDEEHQGSGAVAGIAEGLAALELAPETGRRTQGEDHAGSTVVRAGEAARTAARRIRRSTADAALHAPHAAFGDDLLDKLAATRHRGSLIAVLGVITIEEARALASASDYGSASYAILTSERPADSQRQLDILRDAGWHATAASPSASLPIVWAGLEHAVGRASAPNAAPAAAVRPSDQNRASRATTYRGPA
;
A
#
# COMPACT_ATOMS: atom_id res chain seq x y z
N MET A 1 23.79 -45.21 -0.65
CA MET A 1 22.72 -44.34 -0.11
C MET A 1 21.99 -43.48 -1.16
N ALA A 2 22.51 -43.28 -2.38
CA ALA A 2 21.87 -42.44 -3.42
C ALA A 2 20.68 -43.08 -4.18
N LEU A 3 20.33 -44.34 -3.93
CA LEU A 3 19.21 -45.04 -4.59
C LEU A 3 17.87 -44.86 -3.87
N LEU A 4 17.86 -44.46 -2.59
CA LEU A 4 16.64 -44.22 -1.82
C LEU A 4 15.95 -42.88 -2.17
N ASP A 5 16.68 -41.91 -2.74
CA ASP A 5 16.13 -40.60 -3.13
C ASP A 5 15.26 -40.65 -4.40
N LYS A 6 15.29 -41.77 -5.14
CA LYS A 6 14.47 -41.98 -6.36
C LYS A 6 13.23 -42.82 -6.13
N LEU A 7 13.08 -43.45 -4.96
CA LEU A 7 11.86 -44.17 -4.62
C LEU A 7 10.76 -43.18 -4.21
N PRO A 8 9.47 -43.53 -4.39
CA PRO A 8 8.34 -42.71 -3.93
C PRO A 8 8.29 -42.69 -2.38
N SER A 9 9.25 -42.01 -1.77
CA SER A 9 9.37 -41.71 -0.34
C SER A 9 8.20 -40.87 0.18
N ARG A 10 7.36 -40.35 -0.74
CA ARG A 10 6.13 -39.64 -0.44
C ARG A 10 5.05 -40.52 0.22
N ILE A 11 5.15 -41.85 0.14
CA ILE A 11 4.10 -42.76 0.62
C ILE A 11 4.59 -43.68 1.76
N LEU A 12 5.79 -44.27 1.64
CA LEU A 12 6.35 -45.20 2.62
C LEU A 12 7.55 -44.60 3.35
N THR A 13 7.59 -44.79 4.67
CA THR A 13 8.74 -44.38 5.49
C THR A 13 9.93 -45.33 5.29
N VAL A 14 11.10 -44.97 5.83
CA VAL A 14 12.26 -45.87 5.87
C VAL A 14 11.91 -47.20 6.56
N ARG A 15 11.07 -47.17 7.60
CA ARG A 15 10.57 -48.39 8.28
C ARG A 15 9.64 -49.19 7.38
N GLY A 16 8.73 -48.53 6.65
CA GLY A 16 7.87 -49.18 5.65
C GLY A 16 8.69 -49.94 4.61
N TRP A 17 9.72 -49.30 4.06
CA TRP A 17 10.65 -49.94 3.11
C TRP A 17 11.43 -51.10 3.72
N ALA A 18 11.89 -50.97 4.97
CA ALA A 18 12.57 -52.05 5.67
C ALA A 18 11.64 -53.27 5.89
N PHE A 19 10.37 -53.05 6.22
CA PHE A 19 9.37 -54.11 6.32
C PHE A 19 9.12 -54.81 4.99
N VAL A 20 8.96 -54.04 3.91
CA VAL A 20 8.80 -54.60 2.55
C VAL A 20 10.02 -55.41 2.14
N LEU A 21 11.23 -54.90 2.36
CA LEU A 21 12.46 -55.62 2.03
C LEU A 21 12.59 -56.93 2.83
N THR A 22 12.33 -56.87 4.13
CA THR A 22 12.38 -58.04 5.01
C THR A 22 11.32 -59.07 4.63
N ALA A 23 10.12 -58.61 4.24
CA ALA A 23 9.06 -59.46 3.74
C ALA A 23 9.48 -60.21 2.47
N VAL A 24 10.07 -59.52 1.49
CA VAL A 24 10.55 -60.13 0.24
C VAL A 24 11.63 -61.18 0.52
N VAL A 25 12.60 -60.88 1.38
CA VAL A 25 13.65 -61.83 1.77
C VAL A 25 13.06 -63.05 2.48
N ALA A 26 12.12 -62.85 3.40
CA ALA A 26 11.45 -63.95 4.10
C ALA A 26 10.64 -64.84 3.14
N LEU A 27 9.93 -64.24 2.17
CA LEU A 27 9.17 -64.99 1.15
C LEU A 27 10.08 -65.80 0.22
N LEU A 28 11.21 -65.25 -0.20
CA LEU A 28 12.21 -65.97 -1.00
C LEU A 28 12.83 -67.13 -0.21
N ALA A 29 13.20 -66.89 1.05
CA ALA A 29 13.73 -67.93 1.93
C ALA A 29 12.69 -69.03 2.19
N ALA A 30 11.39 -68.69 2.32
CA ALA A 30 10.32 -69.67 2.45
C ALA A 30 10.23 -70.60 1.22
N GLN A 31 10.40 -70.05 0.01
CA GLN A 31 10.39 -70.82 -1.23
C GLN A 31 11.61 -71.75 -1.34
N VAL A 32 12.80 -71.25 -0.99
CA VAL A 32 14.05 -72.04 -1.09
C VAL A 32 14.12 -73.13 -0.02
N LEU A 33 13.73 -72.83 1.23
CA LEU A 33 13.80 -73.78 2.35
C LEU A 33 12.54 -74.66 2.47
N GLY A 34 11.46 -74.34 1.77
CA GLY A 34 10.18 -75.07 1.84
C GLY A 34 9.46 -74.99 3.19
N ARG A 35 9.83 -74.04 4.06
CA ARG A 35 9.23 -73.90 5.40
C ARG A 35 8.01 -72.99 5.38
N ARG A 36 6.86 -73.53 5.80
CA ARG A 36 5.58 -72.80 5.88
C ARG A 36 5.61 -71.64 6.88
N ASP A 37 6.38 -71.76 7.96
CA ASP A 37 6.47 -70.72 8.98
C ASP A 37 7.04 -69.40 8.42
N LEU A 38 8.06 -69.49 7.54
CA LEU A 38 8.64 -68.31 6.90
C LEU A 38 7.66 -67.65 5.92
N LEU A 39 6.80 -68.45 5.28
CA LEU A 39 5.76 -67.92 4.39
C LEU A 39 4.77 -67.06 5.18
N TYR A 40 4.28 -67.55 6.33
CA TYR A 40 3.35 -66.78 7.18
C TYR A 40 3.96 -65.47 7.66
N VAL A 41 5.23 -65.49 8.10
CA VAL A 41 5.95 -64.28 8.53
C VAL A 41 6.13 -63.30 7.37
N GLY A 42 6.55 -63.79 6.19
CA GLY A 42 6.72 -62.95 5.01
C GLY A 42 5.42 -62.28 4.56
N VAL A 43 4.31 -63.03 4.54
CA VAL A 43 2.98 -62.50 4.20
C VAL A 43 2.53 -61.46 5.23
N LEU A 44 2.71 -61.71 6.53
CA LEU A 44 2.34 -60.76 7.58
C LEU A 44 3.13 -59.45 7.47
N LEU A 45 4.45 -59.54 7.26
CA LEU A 45 5.31 -58.36 7.09
C LEU A 45 4.96 -57.54 5.85
N LEU A 46 4.46 -58.19 4.79
CA LEU A 46 3.97 -57.50 3.59
C LEU A 46 2.56 -56.93 3.77
N ALA A 47 1.70 -57.61 4.52
CA ALA A 47 0.33 -57.18 4.77
C ALA A 47 0.24 -55.88 5.58
N LEU A 48 1.15 -55.67 6.54
CA LEU A 48 1.20 -54.46 7.37
C LEU A 48 1.37 -53.14 6.58
N PRO A 49 2.39 -52.98 5.71
CA PRO A 49 2.53 -51.76 4.92
C PRO A 49 1.39 -51.58 3.91
N LEU A 50 0.84 -52.68 3.36
CA LEU A 50 -0.34 -52.61 2.49
C LEU A 50 -1.57 -52.10 3.25
N ALA A 51 -1.85 -52.65 4.43
CA ALA A 51 -2.95 -52.21 5.29
C ALA A 51 -2.77 -50.75 5.71
N SER A 52 -1.55 -50.34 6.06
CA SER A 52 -1.18 -48.96 6.39
C SER A 52 -1.53 -47.98 5.26
N ILE A 53 -1.15 -48.29 4.01
CA ILE A 53 -1.49 -47.48 2.83
C ILE A 53 -3.01 -47.43 2.61
N ILE A 54 -3.72 -48.55 2.75
CA ILE A 54 -5.17 -48.61 2.59
C ILE A 54 -5.86 -47.70 3.62
N VAL A 55 -5.47 -47.77 4.90
CA VAL A 55 -6.02 -46.90 5.95
C VAL A 55 -5.75 -45.43 5.64
N LEU A 56 -4.52 -45.07 5.25
CA LEU A 56 -4.16 -43.69 4.91
C LEU A 56 -4.92 -43.15 3.68
N ARG A 57 -5.42 -44.01 2.78
CA ARG A 57 -6.24 -43.61 1.63
C ARG A 57 -7.73 -43.51 1.94
N ILE A 58 -8.25 -44.36 2.82
CA ILE A 58 -9.67 -44.38 3.19
C ILE A 58 -9.97 -43.28 4.21
N VAL A 59 -9.10 -43.11 5.21
CA VAL A 59 -9.27 -42.14 6.28
C VAL A 59 -8.81 -40.77 5.80
N LYS A 60 -9.75 -40.00 5.25
CA LYS A 60 -9.51 -38.59 4.89
C LYS A 60 -9.78 -37.69 6.10
N PRO A 61 -8.76 -36.99 6.61
CA PRO A 61 -8.93 -36.08 7.73
C PRO A 61 -9.79 -34.87 7.30
N ARG A 62 -10.83 -34.58 8.09
CA ARG A 62 -11.65 -33.37 7.92
C ARG A 62 -11.28 -32.37 9.01
N PHE A 63 -10.72 -31.25 8.58
CA PHE A 63 -10.32 -30.14 9.44
C PHE A 63 -11.04 -28.87 9.02
N THR A 64 -11.53 -28.13 10.00
CA THR A 64 -11.95 -26.74 9.84
C THR A 64 -10.77 -25.86 10.22
N VAL A 65 -10.35 -25.01 9.28
CA VAL A 65 -9.24 -24.08 9.43
C VAL A 65 -9.78 -22.67 9.33
N SER A 66 -9.45 -21.81 10.30
CA SER A 66 -9.76 -20.38 10.24
C SER A 66 -8.55 -19.57 10.65
N ARG A 67 -8.21 -18.54 9.87
CA ARG A 67 -7.15 -17.59 10.20
C ARG A 67 -7.74 -16.24 10.53
N ARG A 68 -7.13 -15.56 11.49
CA ARG A 68 -7.42 -14.16 11.79
C ARG A 68 -6.11 -13.39 11.82
N PHE A 69 -6.10 -12.26 11.14
CA PHE A 69 -4.98 -11.32 11.11
C PHE A 69 -5.28 -10.17 12.06
N GLN A 70 -4.32 -9.82 12.92
CA GLN A 70 -4.42 -8.68 13.82
C GLN A 70 -3.12 -7.86 13.77
N PRO A 71 -3.14 -6.66 13.16
CA PRO A 71 -4.24 -6.04 12.41
C PRO A 71 -4.61 -6.75 11.09
N GLN A 72 -5.80 -6.47 10.53
CA GLN A 72 -6.30 -7.08 9.29
C GLN A 72 -5.47 -6.71 8.05
N SER A 73 -5.00 -5.48 7.98
CA SER A 73 -3.99 -4.99 7.05
C SER A 73 -2.75 -4.58 7.85
N MET A 74 -1.55 -4.78 7.29
CA MET A 74 -0.29 -4.36 7.92
C MET A 74 0.42 -3.33 7.06
N GLU A 75 1.16 -2.42 7.66
CA GLU A 75 2.07 -1.53 6.93
C GLU A 75 3.40 -2.22 6.64
N ILE A 76 4.10 -1.79 5.59
CA ILE A 76 5.49 -2.21 5.34
C ILE A 76 6.32 -1.99 6.61
N GLY A 77 7.14 -3.00 6.98
CA GLY A 77 8.02 -2.93 8.13
C GLY A 77 7.34 -3.21 9.47
N SER A 78 6.01 -3.14 9.56
CA SER A 78 5.22 -3.53 10.73
C SER A 78 5.03 -5.05 10.83
N THR A 79 4.50 -5.51 11.97
CA THR A 79 4.26 -6.94 12.23
C THR A 79 2.78 -7.19 12.44
N THR A 80 2.21 -8.21 11.77
CA THR A 80 0.86 -8.73 12.09
C THR A 80 0.99 -10.05 12.81
N THR A 81 0.08 -10.26 13.75
CA THR A 81 -0.10 -11.54 14.42
C THR A 81 -1.18 -12.33 13.68
N VAL A 82 -0.86 -13.56 13.27
CA VAL A 82 -1.81 -14.51 12.71
C VAL A 82 -2.22 -15.50 13.78
N THR A 83 -3.52 -15.53 14.08
CA THR A 83 -4.12 -16.55 14.94
C THR A 83 -4.77 -17.61 14.05
N LEU A 84 -4.19 -18.80 14.05
CA LEU A 84 -4.69 -19.97 13.34
C LEU A 84 -5.49 -20.84 14.31
N SER A 85 -6.76 -21.06 14.02
CA SER A 85 -7.62 -21.97 14.78
C SER A 85 -7.94 -23.21 13.95
N LEU A 86 -7.69 -24.37 14.53
CA LEU A 86 -7.85 -25.68 13.90
C LEU A 86 -8.79 -26.55 14.73
N THR A 87 -9.79 -27.12 14.07
CA THR A 87 -10.73 -28.07 14.68
C THR A 87 -10.83 -29.31 13.81
N ALA A 88 -10.58 -30.48 14.38
CA ALA A 88 -10.79 -31.76 13.69
C ALA A 88 -12.25 -32.20 13.84
N ALA A 89 -12.87 -32.68 12.75
CA ALA A 89 -14.22 -33.25 12.81
C ALA A 89 -14.29 -34.59 13.56
N VAL A 90 -13.16 -35.30 13.67
CA VAL A 90 -13.05 -36.55 14.40
C VAL A 90 -11.88 -36.42 15.36
N ALA A 91 -12.12 -36.67 16.65
CA ALA A 91 -11.11 -36.67 17.68
C ALA A 91 -10.23 -37.92 17.54
N GLY A 92 -9.22 -37.86 16.66
CA GLY A 92 -8.12 -38.82 16.65
C GLY A 92 -7.05 -38.33 17.62
N GLY A 93 -6.77 -39.05 18.70
CA GLY A 93 -5.72 -38.71 19.67
C GLY A 93 -4.28 -38.81 19.14
N ALA A 94 -4.10 -38.81 17.81
CA ALA A 94 -2.81 -38.86 17.16
C ALA A 94 -2.21 -37.46 17.04
N THR A 95 -0.89 -37.35 17.27
CA THR A 95 -0.15 -36.12 17.01
C THR A 95 0.15 -36.00 15.52
N ILE A 96 -0.18 -34.84 14.93
CA ILE A 96 -0.05 -34.57 13.51
C ILE A 96 0.90 -33.39 13.33
N SER A 97 1.93 -33.55 12.51
CA SER A 97 2.80 -32.43 12.12
C SER A 97 2.13 -31.60 11.03
N MET A 98 2.11 -30.29 11.22
CA MET A 98 1.48 -29.34 10.33
C MET A 98 2.45 -28.20 10.00
N GLU A 99 2.31 -27.66 8.79
CA GLU A 99 3.13 -26.57 8.27
C GLU A 99 2.23 -25.61 7.49
N GLU A 100 2.27 -24.33 7.84
CA GLU A 100 1.59 -23.28 7.09
C GLU A 100 2.40 -22.92 5.85
N GLN A 101 1.78 -22.89 4.68
CA GLN A 101 2.46 -22.41 3.48
C GLN A 101 2.47 -20.87 3.47
N LEU A 102 3.65 -20.29 3.29
CA LEU A 102 3.84 -18.85 3.20
C LEU A 102 4.59 -18.50 1.91
N PRO A 103 4.30 -17.33 1.31
CA PRO A 103 5.16 -16.79 0.26
C PRO A 103 6.61 -16.65 0.77
N ALA A 104 7.60 -16.98 -0.07
CA ALA A 104 9.01 -17.12 0.31
C ALA A 104 9.60 -15.92 1.07
N ARG A 105 9.07 -14.73 0.84
CA ARG A 105 9.48 -13.47 1.46
C ARG A 105 9.14 -13.32 2.95
N PHE A 106 8.16 -14.07 3.44
CA PHE A 106 7.85 -14.11 4.87
C PHE A 106 8.81 -15.01 5.65
N GLY A 107 9.79 -15.61 4.97
CA GLY A 107 10.82 -16.45 5.56
C GLY A 107 10.35 -17.89 5.71
N GLN A 108 10.72 -18.50 6.84
CA GLN A 108 10.45 -19.90 7.08
C GLN A 108 8.97 -20.14 7.41
N ALA A 109 8.37 -21.12 6.74
CA ALA A 109 7.03 -21.61 7.04
C ALA A 109 6.94 -22.09 8.50
N PRO A 110 5.97 -21.61 9.29
CA PRO A 110 5.81 -22.05 10.67
C PRO A 110 5.32 -23.49 10.70
N GLN A 111 6.02 -24.30 11.49
CA GLN A 111 5.70 -25.71 11.72
C GLN A 111 5.20 -25.89 13.15
N PHE A 112 4.14 -26.67 13.30
CA PHE A 112 3.49 -26.91 14.58
C PHE A 112 2.87 -28.31 14.63
N THR A 113 2.51 -28.75 15.83
CA THR A 113 1.91 -30.07 16.06
C THR A 113 0.48 -29.92 16.55
N TYR A 114 -0.43 -30.69 15.96
CA TYR A 114 -1.82 -30.84 16.38
C TYR A 114 -2.04 -32.13 17.17
N PRO A 115 -2.89 -32.14 18.22
CA PRO A 115 -3.56 -30.98 18.82
C PRO A 115 -2.56 -30.06 19.55
N SER A 116 -2.97 -28.82 19.82
CA SER A 116 -2.17 -27.92 20.65
C SER A 116 -2.04 -28.47 22.07
N ARG A 117 -1.02 -28.04 22.82
CA ARG A 117 -0.81 -28.48 24.21
C ARG A 117 -1.99 -28.14 25.12
N ASN A 118 -2.64 -27.01 24.86
CA ASN A 118 -3.78 -26.49 25.61
C ASN A 118 -4.91 -26.17 24.62
N PRO A 119 -5.72 -27.16 24.18
CA PRO A 119 -6.90 -26.89 23.38
C PRO A 119 -7.96 -26.18 24.21
N THR A 120 -8.81 -25.40 23.55
CA THR A 120 -9.98 -24.76 24.18
C THR A 120 -10.96 -25.84 24.70
N ARG A 121 -11.86 -25.49 25.62
CA ARG A 121 -12.92 -26.41 26.12
C ARG A 121 -13.75 -27.05 25.00
N GLU A 122 -13.87 -26.36 23.87
CA GLU A 122 -14.58 -26.81 22.66
C GLU A 122 -13.71 -27.70 21.74
N GLY A 123 -12.48 -28.03 22.13
CA GLY A 123 -11.56 -28.87 21.35
C GLY A 123 -10.78 -28.12 20.26
N VAL A 124 -10.87 -26.79 20.22
CA VAL A 124 -10.17 -25.95 19.23
C VAL A 124 -8.69 -25.83 19.60
N SER A 125 -7.80 -26.14 18.67
CA SER A 125 -6.36 -25.91 18.81
C SER A 125 -6.00 -24.56 18.19
N VAL A 126 -5.43 -23.66 19.00
CA VAL A 126 -5.03 -22.31 18.59
C VAL A 126 -3.51 -22.19 18.50
N TYR A 127 -3.03 -21.60 17.41
CA TYR A 127 -1.62 -21.32 17.15
C TYR A 127 -1.45 -19.84 16.79
N GLU A 128 -0.34 -19.26 17.23
CA GLU A 128 -0.01 -17.87 16.96
C GLU A 128 1.37 -17.79 16.31
N TYR A 129 1.46 -17.05 15.22
CA TYR A 129 2.74 -16.70 14.59
C TYR A 129 2.69 -15.27 14.08
N ARG A 130 3.87 -14.69 13.83
CA ARG A 130 4.01 -13.29 13.41
C ARG A 130 4.57 -13.23 12.01
N LEU A 131 4.01 -12.33 11.20
CA LEU A 131 4.47 -12.05 9.85
C LEU A 131 4.95 -10.60 9.76
N ARG A 132 6.04 -10.40 9.01
CA ARG A 132 6.59 -9.09 8.68
C ARG A 132 6.90 -9.05 7.19
N SER A 133 6.63 -7.92 6.55
CA SER A 133 6.89 -7.70 5.13
C SER A 133 7.75 -6.46 4.91
N VAL A 134 8.61 -6.51 3.88
CA VAL A 134 9.43 -5.37 3.41
C VAL A 134 8.90 -4.76 2.10
N SER A 135 7.82 -5.28 1.53
CA SER A 135 7.16 -4.66 0.37
C SER A 135 5.65 -4.78 0.45
N ARG A 136 4.97 -3.80 -0.11
CA ARG A 136 3.51 -3.82 -0.24
C ARG A 136 3.03 -4.90 -1.21
N GLY A 137 1.75 -5.20 -1.13
CA GLY A 137 1.07 -6.16 -1.99
C GLY A 137 -0.01 -6.93 -1.24
N VAL A 138 -0.72 -7.78 -1.99
CA VAL A 138 -1.67 -8.74 -1.43
C VAL A 138 -1.02 -10.12 -1.45
N TYR A 139 -1.00 -10.80 -0.31
CA TYR A 139 -0.33 -12.07 -0.15
C TYR A 139 -1.29 -13.15 0.33
N ASP A 140 -1.36 -14.26 -0.38
CA ASP A 140 -2.10 -15.43 0.07
C ASP A 140 -1.34 -16.15 1.19
N ILE A 141 -1.95 -16.22 2.38
CA ILE A 141 -1.40 -16.91 3.54
C ILE A 141 -2.10 -18.26 3.69
N GLY A 142 -1.29 -19.31 3.78
CA GLY A 142 -1.72 -20.71 3.75
C GLY A 142 -1.61 -21.32 2.36
N PRO A 143 -2.26 -22.48 2.13
CA PRO A 143 -3.04 -23.27 3.07
C PRO A 143 -2.16 -23.99 4.12
N VAL A 144 -2.79 -24.63 5.12
CA VAL A 144 -2.07 -25.52 6.04
C VAL A 144 -1.82 -26.84 5.34
N THR A 145 -0.63 -27.39 5.47
CA THR A 145 -0.32 -28.76 5.04
C THR A 145 -0.09 -29.63 6.26
N ALA A 146 -0.73 -30.79 6.31
CA ALA A 146 -0.63 -31.72 7.43
C ALA A 146 -0.08 -33.06 6.96
N GLU A 147 0.85 -33.61 7.73
CA GLU A 147 1.47 -34.92 7.49
C GLU A 147 0.92 -35.94 8.48
N PHE A 148 0.18 -36.91 7.95
CA PHE A 148 -0.41 -38.01 8.70
C PHE A 148 0.50 -39.23 8.59
N THR A 149 0.89 -39.77 9.74
CA THR A 149 1.61 -41.04 9.83
C THR A 149 0.66 -42.10 10.36
N ASP A 150 0.72 -43.31 9.82
CA ASP A 150 -0.11 -44.42 10.31
C ASP A 150 0.34 -44.90 11.71
N PRO A 151 -0.51 -45.67 12.44
CA PRO A 151 -0.17 -46.15 13.78
C PRO A 151 1.10 -47.00 13.86
N PHE A 152 1.50 -47.68 12.77
CA PHE A 152 2.71 -48.50 12.72
C PHE A 152 3.94 -47.73 12.21
N GLY A 153 3.77 -46.47 11.76
CA GLY A 153 4.85 -45.64 11.24
C GLY A 153 5.48 -46.15 9.94
N LEU A 154 4.74 -46.95 9.17
CA LEU A 154 5.16 -47.55 7.89
C LEU A 154 4.88 -46.64 6.69
N GLY A 155 3.85 -45.80 6.78
CA GLY A 155 3.38 -44.92 5.71
C GLY A 155 3.13 -43.49 6.19
N LYS A 156 3.23 -42.56 5.25
CA LYS A 156 2.95 -41.13 5.44
C LYS A 156 2.06 -40.61 4.33
N SER A 157 1.18 -39.66 4.65
CA SER A 157 0.32 -38.99 3.67
C SER A 157 0.23 -37.50 3.99
N ARG A 158 0.46 -36.65 2.98
CA ARG A 158 0.35 -35.19 3.11
C ARG A 158 -0.98 -34.72 2.56
N HIS A 159 -1.72 -33.96 3.36
CA HIS A 159 -2.99 -33.35 2.98
C HIS A 159 -2.92 -31.84 3.09
N VAL A 160 -3.54 -31.15 2.12
CA VAL A 160 -3.78 -29.71 2.18
C VAL A 160 -5.10 -29.48 2.93
N LEU A 161 -5.06 -28.64 3.96
CA LEU A 161 -6.18 -28.35 4.85
C LEU A 161 -6.54 -26.86 4.76
N GLY A 162 -7.82 -26.58 4.58
CA GLY A 162 -8.35 -25.22 4.47
C GLY A 162 -8.01 -24.52 3.15
N ALA A 163 -8.46 -23.28 3.04
CA ALA A 163 -8.12 -22.37 1.93
C ALA A 163 -6.95 -21.46 2.31
N THR A 164 -6.57 -20.57 1.40
CA THR A 164 -5.71 -19.41 1.65
C THR A 164 -6.55 -18.22 2.10
N ASP A 165 -5.98 -17.36 2.93
CA ASP A 165 -6.58 -16.08 3.32
C ASP A 165 -5.65 -14.94 2.90
N ALA A 166 -6.21 -13.87 2.31
CA ALA A 166 -5.43 -12.76 1.78
C ALA A 166 -5.00 -11.79 2.89
N LEU A 167 -3.70 -11.50 2.95
CA LEU A 167 -3.10 -10.48 3.81
C LEU A 167 -2.70 -9.27 2.97
N VAL A 168 -3.29 -8.11 3.27
CA VAL A 168 -2.95 -6.85 2.61
C VAL A 168 -1.80 -6.16 3.33
N VAL A 169 -0.72 -5.88 2.61
CA VAL A 169 0.42 -5.09 3.10
C VAL A 169 0.39 -3.73 2.42
N THR A 170 0.11 -2.68 3.18
CA THR A 170 -0.01 -1.29 2.72
C THR A 170 1.34 -0.57 2.77
N PRO A 171 1.57 0.46 1.93
CA PRO A 171 2.70 1.36 2.12
C PRO A 171 2.65 2.01 3.50
N ALA A 172 3.81 2.15 4.15
CA ALA A 172 3.91 2.83 5.44
C ALA A 172 4.03 4.35 5.20
N PRO A 173 3.13 5.19 5.74
CA PRO A 173 3.27 6.64 5.65
C PRO A 173 4.49 7.11 6.44
N VAL A 174 5.17 8.12 5.91
CA VAL A 174 6.25 8.83 6.59
C VAL A 174 5.71 10.15 7.12
N GLU A 175 5.98 10.47 8.38
CA GLU A 175 5.55 11.73 8.99
C GLU A 175 6.15 12.92 8.23
N LEU A 176 5.28 13.74 7.64
CA LEU A 176 5.66 14.98 6.98
C LEU A 176 5.60 16.13 7.99
N LEU A 177 6.67 16.93 8.05
CA LEU A 177 6.75 18.09 8.95
C LEU A 177 5.58 19.05 8.68
N ALA A 178 4.97 19.54 9.78
CA ALA A 178 3.90 20.52 9.71
C ALA A 178 4.43 21.79 9.05
N SER A 179 3.93 22.07 7.85
CA SER A 179 4.52 23.07 6.99
C SER A 179 3.42 23.81 6.19
N GLY A 180 3.80 24.91 5.54
CA GLY A 180 3.01 26.03 5.00
C GLY A 180 1.96 25.74 3.93
N LEU A 181 1.51 24.49 3.73
CA LEU A 181 0.12 24.24 3.26
C LEU A 181 -0.91 24.95 4.15
N SER A 182 -0.53 25.29 5.39
CA SER A 182 -1.26 26.21 6.27
C SER A 182 -1.18 27.69 5.85
N GLY A 183 -0.37 28.07 4.87
CA GLY A 183 -0.20 29.45 4.36
C GLY A 183 -1.18 29.81 3.24
N SER A 184 -1.70 28.82 2.50
CA SER A 184 -2.92 28.96 1.69
C SER A 184 -4.20 29.02 2.54
N ARG A 185 -4.08 29.11 3.87
CA ARG A 185 -5.17 29.51 4.79
C ARG A 185 -5.49 31.00 4.70
N GLY A 186 -5.03 31.71 3.67
CA GLY A 186 -5.48 33.05 3.35
C GLY A 186 -6.79 33.01 2.55
N ASN A 187 -7.90 32.72 3.23
CA ASN A 187 -9.22 33.40 3.13
C ASN A 187 -10.37 32.57 3.75
N ASP A 188 -10.23 31.25 3.93
CA ASP A 188 -11.42 30.38 4.13
C ASP A 188 -11.38 29.38 5.31
N GLY A 189 -10.44 29.42 6.27
CA GLY A 189 -10.33 28.28 7.22
C GLY A 189 -9.64 28.40 8.57
N LEU A 190 -9.38 29.61 9.11
CA LEU A 190 -8.84 29.77 10.47
C LEU A 190 -9.77 30.48 11.47
N ALA A 191 -11.08 30.50 11.23
CA ALA A 191 -12.02 30.87 12.29
C ALA A 191 -12.25 29.75 13.33
N ALA A 192 -11.84 28.50 13.04
CA ALA A 192 -11.99 27.39 13.97
C ALA A 192 -10.65 27.03 14.63
N THR A 193 -10.58 27.18 15.96
CA THR A 193 -9.57 26.58 16.88
C THR A 193 -8.45 27.48 17.43
N ARG A 194 -8.69 28.78 17.60
CA ARG A 194 -8.12 29.53 18.74
C ARG A 194 -9.06 30.62 19.25
N ARG A 195 -10.28 30.22 19.61
CA ARG A 195 -11.17 31.04 20.47
C ARG A 195 -11.74 30.16 21.58
N GLN A 196 -10.86 29.57 22.39
CA GLN A 196 -11.24 29.04 23.70
C GLN A 196 -10.50 29.82 24.78
N ALA A 197 -10.85 31.10 24.91
CA ALA A 197 -10.64 31.93 26.10
C ALA A 197 -11.30 33.29 25.86
N ASN A 198 -12.64 33.32 25.75
CA ASN A 198 -13.50 34.44 26.16
C ASN A 198 -14.96 34.07 25.83
N PRO A 199 -15.88 33.95 26.81
CA PRO A 199 -17.30 33.76 26.56
C PRO A 199 -18.02 35.07 26.17
N SER A 200 -17.30 36.00 25.53
CA SER A 200 -17.81 37.32 25.16
C SER A 200 -17.07 37.81 23.93
N ASP A 201 -17.34 37.20 22.78
CA ASP A 201 -17.11 37.90 21.52
C ASP A 201 -18.12 37.42 20.46
N ASP A 202 -19.13 38.26 20.29
CA ASP A 202 -20.26 38.20 19.36
C ASP A 202 -19.78 38.56 17.93
N ASP A 203 -18.60 38.10 17.53
CA ASP A 203 -17.92 38.52 16.30
C ASP A 203 -18.30 37.59 15.12
N VAL A 204 -19.61 37.39 14.97
CA VAL A 204 -20.19 36.88 13.73
C VAL A 204 -20.35 38.11 12.83
N MET A 205 -19.75 38.11 11.63
CA MET A 205 -19.98 39.20 10.67
C MET A 205 -21.49 39.43 10.54
N THR A 206 -21.95 40.63 10.87
CA THR A 206 -23.36 41.00 10.77
C THR A 206 -23.56 41.77 9.48
N ARG A 207 -24.64 41.47 8.77
CA ARG A 207 -25.05 42.20 7.56
C ARG A 207 -26.47 42.71 7.70
N GLU A 208 -26.81 43.72 6.93
CA GLU A 208 -28.18 44.22 6.82
C GLU A 208 -29.13 43.09 6.39
N TYR A 209 -30.31 43.07 7.02
CA TYR A 209 -31.41 42.18 6.69
C TYR A 209 -31.90 42.45 5.27
N ARG A 210 -31.96 41.41 4.45
CA ARG A 210 -32.59 41.48 3.12
C ARG A 210 -33.91 40.73 3.16
N HIS A 211 -34.90 41.24 2.42
CA HIS A 211 -36.19 40.57 2.27
C HIS A 211 -35.97 39.13 1.77
N GLY A 212 -36.33 38.14 2.59
CA GLY A 212 -36.07 36.71 2.37
C GLY A 212 -35.21 36.05 3.44
N ASP A 213 -34.50 36.84 4.27
CA ASP A 213 -33.77 36.32 5.42
C ASP A 213 -34.72 35.86 6.53
N SER A 214 -34.39 34.75 7.18
CA SER A 214 -35.16 34.22 8.30
C SER A 214 -35.05 35.14 9.51
N MET A 215 -36.19 35.60 10.03
CA MET A 215 -36.27 36.45 11.23
C MET A 215 -35.63 35.82 12.48
N ARG A 216 -35.47 34.49 12.50
CA ARG A 216 -34.82 33.75 13.59
C ARG A 216 -33.30 33.98 13.66
N ARG A 217 -32.70 34.50 12.57
CA ARG A 217 -31.27 34.77 12.45
C ARG A 217 -30.90 36.23 12.75
N VAL A 218 -31.88 37.04 13.17
CA VAL A 218 -31.68 38.44 13.54
C VAL A 218 -30.82 38.53 14.80
N HIS A 219 -29.77 39.33 14.73
CA HIS A 219 -28.93 39.64 15.86
C HIS A 219 -29.48 40.85 16.60
N TRP A 220 -30.30 40.64 17.63
CA TRP A 220 -30.98 41.73 18.34
C TRP A 220 -30.03 42.75 18.96
N ALA A 221 -28.89 42.32 19.51
CA ALA A 221 -27.91 43.25 20.10
C ALA A 221 -27.24 44.16 19.06
N ALA A 222 -26.87 43.64 17.87
CA ALA A 222 -26.32 44.44 16.77
C ALA A 222 -27.40 45.32 16.13
N THR A 223 -28.61 44.80 15.99
CA THR A 223 -29.80 45.55 15.52
C THR A 223 -30.08 46.76 16.43
N ALA A 224 -29.99 46.59 17.74
CA ALA A 224 -30.20 47.67 18.71
C ALA A 224 -29.13 48.76 18.64
N ARG A 225 -27.90 48.44 18.21
CA ARG A 225 -26.80 49.41 18.07
C ARG A 225 -26.81 50.14 16.73
N HIS A 226 -27.19 49.44 15.66
CA HIS A 226 -27.17 49.97 14.29
C HIS A 226 -28.52 50.53 13.83
N SER A 227 -29.58 50.40 14.65
CA SER A 227 -30.94 50.91 14.36
C SER A 227 -31.62 50.30 13.13
N GLU A 228 -31.01 49.27 12.54
CA GLU A 228 -31.47 48.53 11.36
C GLU A 228 -31.40 47.03 11.65
N LEU A 229 -32.28 46.22 11.05
CA LEU A 229 -32.29 44.77 11.27
C LEU A 229 -30.98 44.16 10.76
N MET A 230 -30.20 43.60 11.68
CA MET A 230 -28.94 42.93 11.38
C MET A 230 -29.13 41.41 11.45
N VAL A 231 -28.62 40.68 10.47
CA VAL A 231 -28.66 39.21 10.42
C VAL A 231 -27.24 38.66 10.62
N ARG A 232 -27.14 37.58 11.40
CA ARG A 232 -25.91 36.79 11.54
C ARG A 232 -25.52 36.21 10.17
N GLN A 233 -24.37 36.60 9.63
CA GLN A 233 -23.83 35.94 8.45
C GLN A 233 -23.19 34.62 8.89
N GLU A 234 -23.75 33.51 8.41
CA GLU A 234 -23.12 32.20 8.58
C GLU A 234 -21.85 32.19 7.72
N GLU A 235 -20.67 32.18 8.36
CA GLU A 235 -19.43 31.80 7.69
C GLU A 235 -19.61 30.33 7.30
N SER A 236 -19.73 30.06 6.00
CA SER A 236 -19.71 28.68 5.53
C SER A 236 -18.33 28.12 5.84
N VAL A 237 -18.27 27.18 6.78
CA VAL A 237 -17.05 26.42 7.05
C VAL A 237 -16.79 25.56 5.82
N THR A 238 -16.01 26.08 4.89
CA THR A 238 -15.60 25.34 3.69
C THR A 238 -14.55 24.33 4.11
N THR A 239 -14.85 23.04 3.96
CA THR A 239 -13.84 21.99 4.15
C THR A 239 -12.70 22.24 3.16
N PRO A 240 -11.44 22.37 3.60
CA PRO A 240 -10.33 22.60 2.69
C PRO A 240 -10.21 21.41 1.73
N GLN A 241 -10.02 21.69 0.44
CA GLN A 241 -9.91 20.65 -0.59
C GLN A 241 -8.48 20.59 -1.12
N ALA A 242 -8.03 19.40 -1.51
CA ALA A 242 -6.75 19.21 -2.20
C ALA A 242 -6.91 18.14 -3.28
N THR A 243 -6.28 18.33 -4.43
CA THR A 243 -6.21 17.32 -5.49
C THR A 243 -4.79 16.78 -5.58
N LEU A 244 -4.65 15.47 -5.45
CA LEU A 244 -3.40 14.73 -5.56
C LEU A 244 -3.42 13.93 -6.87
N LEU A 245 -2.49 14.24 -7.75
CA LEU A 245 -2.26 13.59 -9.03
C LEU A 245 -1.11 12.59 -8.88
N MET A 246 -1.35 11.34 -9.27
CA MET A 246 -0.34 10.28 -9.26
C MET A 246 -0.09 9.77 -10.68
N ASP A 247 1.14 9.90 -11.16
CA ASP A 247 1.56 9.21 -12.38
C ASP A 247 1.70 7.71 -12.10
N GLN A 248 1.24 6.89 -13.04
CA GLN A 248 1.27 5.44 -12.94
C GLN A 248 1.86 4.79 -14.20
N ARG A 249 2.35 5.58 -15.16
CA ARG A 249 2.79 5.06 -16.45
C ARG A 249 4.11 4.30 -16.32
N HIS A 250 4.16 3.08 -16.86
CA HIS A 250 5.37 2.25 -16.81
C HIS A 250 6.61 3.00 -17.31
N HIS A 251 6.53 3.62 -18.50
CA HIS A 251 7.66 4.34 -19.12
C HIS A 251 8.16 5.54 -18.32
N SER A 252 7.34 6.16 -17.46
CA SER A 252 7.75 7.30 -16.64
C SER A 252 8.57 6.85 -15.42
N PHE A 253 8.37 5.63 -14.95
CA PHE A 253 9.06 5.08 -13.77
C PHE A 253 10.13 4.03 -14.11
N SER A 254 10.20 3.60 -15.37
CA SER A 254 11.24 2.68 -15.89
C SER A 254 12.38 3.43 -16.59
N THR A 255 12.62 4.70 -16.29
CA THR A 255 13.77 5.45 -16.82
C THR A 255 14.95 5.35 -15.88
N GLY A 256 15.95 4.51 -16.19
CA GLY A 256 17.11 4.39 -15.30
C GLY A 256 17.99 3.17 -15.57
N PHE A 257 19.05 3.06 -14.76
CA PHE A 257 19.93 1.89 -14.75
C PHE A 257 19.13 0.63 -14.44
N SER A 258 18.19 0.67 -13.49
CA SER A 258 17.39 -0.51 -13.13
C SER A 258 16.56 -1.08 -14.28
N ALA A 259 16.03 -0.24 -15.18
CA ALA A 259 15.31 -0.72 -16.37
C ALA A 259 16.26 -1.34 -17.42
N ALA A 260 17.48 -0.82 -17.55
CA ALA A 260 18.47 -1.34 -18.51
C ALA A 260 18.96 -2.77 -18.17
N PHE A 261 18.90 -3.18 -16.90
CA PHE A 261 19.24 -4.54 -16.46
C PHE A 261 18.04 -5.50 -16.41
N GLY A 262 16.90 -5.12 -17.00
CA GLY A 262 15.72 -5.98 -17.04
C GLY A 262 15.15 -6.26 -15.65
N VAL A 263 15.36 -5.35 -14.70
CA VAL A 263 14.63 -5.33 -13.41
C VAL A 263 13.25 -4.68 -13.61
N ASP A 264 12.69 -4.77 -14.83
CA ASP A 264 11.28 -4.60 -15.13
C ASP A 264 10.63 -5.96 -14.80
N GLY A 265 10.39 -6.32 -13.54
CA GLY A 265 9.82 -5.50 -12.50
C GLY A 265 8.55 -6.15 -11.95
N THR A 266 8.16 -7.36 -12.36
CA THR A 266 7.46 -8.28 -11.44
C THR A 266 8.42 -8.51 -10.28
N GLY A 267 8.30 -7.69 -9.24
CA GLY A 267 8.96 -7.98 -7.97
C GLY A 267 8.58 -9.38 -7.53
N GLY A 268 9.30 -9.98 -6.57
CA GLY A 268 8.89 -11.28 -6.00
C GLY A 268 7.49 -11.32 -5.37
N ASN A 269 6.74 -10.21 -5.44
CA ASN A 269 5.33 -10.02 -5.09
C ASN A 269 4.35 -10.17 -6.28
N GLY A 270 4.83 -10.31 -7.52
CA GLY A 270 4.00 -10.41 -8.72
C GLY A 270 3.47 -9.08 -9.26
N LEU A 271 3.81 -7.95 -8.63
CA LEU A 271 3.41 -6.61 -9.05
C LEU A 271 4.42 -5.99 -10.00
N SER A 272 3.96 -5.34 -11.08
CA SER A 272 4.82 -4.47 -11.91
C SER A 272 5.16 -3.17 -11.18
N THR A 273 6.41 -3.05 -10.70
CA THR A 273 6.89 -1.91 -9.91
C THR A 273 8.36 -1.58 -10.15
N SER A 274 8.78 -0.36 -9.79
CA SER A 274 10.16 0.11 -9.80
C SER A 274 10.50 0.87 -8.50
N PRO A 275 11.79 1.05 -8.14
CA PRO A 275 12.18 1.79 -6.93
C PRO A 275 11.69 3.25 -6.90
N THR A 276 11.64 3.92 -8.05
CA THR A 276 11.07 5.28 -8.19
C THR A 276 9.56 5.27 -7.98
N PHE A 277 8.87 4.25 -8.49
CA PHE A 277 7.43 4.09 -8.28
C PHE A 277 7.07 3.77 -6.83
N GLU A 278 7.82 2.89 -6.15
CA GLU A 278 7.62 2.61 -4.72
C GLU A 278 7.82 3.86 -3.85
N TRP A 279 8.80 4.70 -4.20
CA TRP A 279 9.00 5.99 -3.55
C TRP A 279 7.79 6.92 -3.80
N ALA A 280 7.28 6.98 -5.03
CA ALA A 280 6.09 7.77 -5.37
C ALA A 280 4.83 7.27 -4.64
N VAL A 281 4.60 5.96 -4.54
CA VAL A 281 3.51 5.36 -3.75
C VAL A 281 3.63 5.78 -2.27
N THR A 282 4.84 5.72 -1.72
CA THR A 282 5.10 6.15 -0.33
C THR A 282 4.85 7.65 -0.16
N ALA A 283 5.23 8.46 -1.14
CA ALA A 283 4.97 9.90 -1.17
C ALA A 283 3.46 10.20 -1.20
N VAL A 284 2.72 9.57 -2.10
CA VAL A 284 1.27 9.70 -2.21
C VAL A 284 0.59 9.28 -0.91
N MET A 285 0.98 8.14 -0.32
CA MET A 285 0.45 7.69 0.97
C MET A 285 0.71 8.71 2.09
N SER A 286 1.94 9.20 2.19
CA SER A 286 2.34 10.15 3.24
C SER A 286 1.65 11.51 3.11
N ILE A 287 1.55 12.03 1.88
CA ILE A 287 0.84 13.29 1.58
C ILE A 287 -0.66 13.12 1.85
N SER A 288 -1.24 11.99 1.46
CA SER A 288 -2.66 11.69 1.71
C SER A 288 -2.95 11.65 3.21
N ALA A 289 -2.15 10.91 3.98
CA ALA A 289 -2.27 10.87 5.44
C ALA A 289 -2.14 12.27 6.06
N HIS A 290 -1.11 13.03 5.67
CA HIS A 290 -0.88 14.38 6.16
C HIS A 290 -2.04 15.35 5.90
N LEU A 291 -2.67 15.28 4.72
CA LEU A 291 -3.81 16.12 4.34
C LEU A 291 -5.09 15.68 5.05
N LEU A 292 -5.37 14.38 5.09
CA LEU A 292 -6.57 13.83 5.72
C LEU A 292 -6.59 14.05 7.25
N GLU A 293 -5.43 13.93 7.92
CA GLU A 293 -5.28 14.26 9.35
C GLU A 293 -5.59 15.74 9.65
N ARG A 294 -5.50 16.60 8.64
CA ARG A 294 -5.84 18.04 8.71
C ARG A 294 -7.26 18.34 8.24
N ASN A 295 -8.10 17.31 8.08
CA ASN A 295 -9.47 17.39 7.60
C ASN A 295 -9.60 17.98 6.18
N TYR A 296 -8.62 17.75 5.31
CA TYR A 296 -8.80 18.04 3.89
C TYR A 296 -9.72 16.99 3.26
N ALA A 297 -10.63 17.42 2.38
CA ALA A 297 -11.22 16.52 1.40
C ALA A 297 -10.20 16.31 0.28
N LEU A 298 -9.72 15.07 0.16
CA LEU A 298 -8.65 14.73 -0.77
C LEU A 298 -9.24 14.08 -2.02
N ARG A 299 -8.91 14.64 -3.18
CA ARG A 299 -9.23 14.03 -4.46
C ARG A 299 -8.00 13.36 -5.04
N LEU A 300 -8.08 12.09 -5.40
CA LEU A 300 -6.94 11.31 -5.88
C LEU A 300 -7.14 10.88 -7.34
N LEU A 301 -6.37 11.48 -8.25
CA LEU A 301 -6.49 11.30 -9.69
C LEU A 301 -5.22 10.69 -10.30
N ASP A 302 -5.37 10.00 -11.43
CA ASP A 302 -4.26 9.56 -12.26
C ASP A 302 -3.91 10.59 -13.35
N HIS A 303 -2.83 10.32 -14.10
CA HIS A 303 -2.33 11.13 -15.21
C HIS A 303 -3.34 11.52 -16.32
N VAL A 304 -4.52 10.88 -16.42
CA VAL A 304 -5.58 11.24 -17.38
C VAL A 304 -6.81 11.87 -16.71
N GLY A 305 -6.83 11.97 -15.37
CA GLY A 305 -7.96 12.52 -14.61
C GLY A 305 -8.99 11.48 -14.17
N ALA A 306 -8.67 10.18 -14.28
CA ALA A 306 -9.48 9.09 -13.74
C ALA A 306 -9.16 8.85 -12.24
N PRO A 307 -10.02 8.15 -11.47
CA PRO A 307 -9.69 7.77 -10.10
C PRO A 307 -8.36 6.99 -10.04
N ALA A 308 -7.41 7.43 -9.21
CA ALA A 308 -6.08 6.82 -9.22
C ALA A 308 -6.08 5.34 -8.79
N LEU A 309 -7.03 4.94 -7.95
CA LEU A 309 -7.09 3.59 -7.40
C LEU A 309 -7.88 2.61 -8.29
N LEU A 310 -8.36 3.06 -9.45
CA LEU A 310 -9.24 2.29 -10.34
C LEU A 310 -8.65 0.94 -10.76
N ARG A 311 -7.33 0.88 -10.97
CA ARG A 311 -6.61 -0.32 -11.40
C ARG A 311 -6.15 -1.22 -10.25
N SER A 312 -6.24 -0.76 -8.99
CA SER A 312 -5.75 -1.54 -7.87
C SER A 312 -6.74 -2.66 -7.49
N PRO A 313 -6.31 -3.93 -7.44
CA PRO A 313 -7.15 -5.03 -7.02
C PRO A 313 -7.43 -5.04 -5.51
N SER A 314 -6.66 -4.28 -4.72
CA SER A 314 -6.85 -4.16 -3.26
C SER A 314 -7.64 -2.92 -2.85
N ALA A 315 -8.06 -2.07 -3.79
CA ALA A 315 -8.87 -0.91 -3.46
C ALA A 315 -10.29 -1.32 -3.02
N PRO A 316 -10.76 -0.91 -1.83
CA PRO A 316 -12.11 -1.23 -1.39
C PRO A 316 -13.16 -0.50 -2.24
N PHE A 317 -12.86 0.73 -2.65
CA PHE A 317 -13.71 1.58 -3.49
C PHE A 317 -12.87 2.18 -4.64
N PRO A 318 -12.64 1.41 -5.74
CA PRO A 318 -11.74 1.83 -6.81
C PRO A 318 -12.27 2.99 -7.68
N GLU A 319 -13.59 3.22 -7.68
CA GLU A 319 -14.24 4.27 -8.48
C GLU A 319 -14.31 5.61 -7.73
N ASP A 320 -14.02 5.63 -6.42
CA ASP A 320 -14.06 6.84 -5.61
C ASP A 320 -12.85 7.73 -5.92
N GLU A 321 -13.14 8.95 -6.37
CA GLU A 321 -12.11 9.98 -6.58
C GLU A 321 -11.87 10.83 -5.34
N GLU A 322 -12.87 10.96 -4.46
CA GLU A 322 -12.86 11.83 -3.28
C GLU A 322 -12.84 11.01 -1.99
N HIS A 323 -11.90 11.35 -1.11
CA HIS A 323 -11.66 10.66 0.14
C HIS A 323 -11.67 11.66 1.29
N GLN A 324 -12.50 11.38 2.31
CA GLN A 324 -12.63 12.18 3.51
C GLN A 324 -13.06 11.34 4.72
N GLY A 325 -12.76 11.80 5.93
CA GLY A 325 -13.17 11.15 7.18
C GLY A 325 -12.20 10.09 7.71
N SER A 326 -12.60 9.43 8.80
CA SER A 326 -11.72 8.57 9.62
C SER A 326 -11.28 7.26 8.96
N GLY A 327 -11.94 6.82 7.88
CA GLY A 327 -11.58 5.62 7.12
C GLY A 327 -10.77 5.90 5.84
N ALA A 328 -10.66 7.16 5.42
CA ALA A 328 -10.05 7.52 4.14
C ALA A 328 -8.58 7.11 4.04
N VAL A 329 -7.80 7.31 5.12
CA VAL A 329 -6.38 6.93 5.16
C VAL A 329 -6.21 5.42 4.97
N ALA A 330 -7.02 4.62 5.66
CA ALA A 330 -6.98 3.16 5.54
C ALA A 330 -7.41 2.69 4.14
N GLY A 331 -8.46 3.29 3.56
CA GLY A 331 -8.93 2.96 2.21
C GLY A 331 -7.90 3.28 1.13
N ILE A 332 -7.22 4.43 1.23
CA ILE A 332 -6.12 4.79 0.33
C ILE A 332 -4.93 3.86 0.53
N ALA A 333 -4.56 3.55 1.78
CA ALA A 333 -3.46 2.64 2.08
C ALA A 333 -3.71 1.23 1.50
N GLU A 334 -4.93 0.72 1.64
CA GLU A 334 -5.35 -0.56 1.06
C GLU A 334 -5.37 -0.48 -0.47
N GLY A 335 -5.88 0.60 -1.06
CA GLY A 335 -5.84 0.82 -2.50
C GLY A 335 -4.43 0.93 -3.07
N LEU A 336 -3.48 1.54 -2.37
CA LEU A 336 -2.09 1.62 -2.81
C LEU A 336 -1.33 0.29 -2.62
N ALA A 337 -1.82 -0.63 -1.78
CA ALA A 337 -1.12 -1.88 -1.46
C ALA A 337 -0.79 -2.70 -2.71
N ALA A 338 -1.76 -2.91 -3.60
CA ALA A 338 -1.60 -3.66 -4.84
C ALA A 338 -1.65 -2.79 -6.11
N LEU A 339 -1.42 -1.48 -6.00
CA LEU A 339 -1.34 -0.64 -7.19
C LEU A 339 -0.07 -0.98 -8.00
N GLU A 340 -0.24 -1.19 -9.30
CA GLU A 340 0.83 -1.54 -10.25
C GLU A 340 1.04 -0.44 -11.28
N LEU A 341 2.21 -0.43 -11.91
CA LEU A 341 2.46 0.40 -13.08
C LEU A 341 1.50 0.02 -14.21
N ALA A 342 0.94 1.03 -14.87
CA ALA A 342 0.06 0.88 -16.01
C ALA A 342 0.78 0.14 -17.14
N PRO A 343 0.23 -0.95 -17.68
CA PRO A 343 0.86 -1.71 -18.74
C PRO A 343 1.09 -0.83 -19.97
N GLU A 344 2.27 -0.99 -20.61
CA GLU A 344 2.55 -0.30 -21.86
C GLU A 344 1.51 -0.69 -22.90
N THR A 345 0.71 0.29 -23.35
CA THR A 345 -0.22 0.11 -24.45
C THR A 345 0.59 -0.03 -25.75
N GLY A 346 1.07 -1.24 -26.04
CA GLY A 346 1.86 -1.51 -27.25
C GLY A 346 2.71 -2.78 -27.25
N ARG A 347 3.02 -3.37 -26.10
CA ARG A 347 3.84 -4.59 -26.05
C ARG A 347 2.96 -5.81 -25.73
N ARG A 348 2.45 -6.46 -26.77
CA ARG A 348 1.93 -7.84 -26.67
C ARG A 348 3.03 -8.69 -26.02
N THR A 349 2.78 -9.19 -24.81
CA THR A 349 3.54 -10.27 -24.20
C THR A 349 3.28 -11.55 -25.00
N GLN A 350 4.02 -11.69 -26.11
CA GLN A 350 4.14 -12.93 -26.85
C GLN A 350 5.07 -13.84 -26.04
N GLY A 351 4.55 -14.48 -24.99
CA GLY A 351 5.41 -15.23 -24.07
C GLY A 351 4.75 -15.94 -22.90
N GLU A 352 3.49 -16.37 -22.96
CA GLU A 352 2.91 -17.23 -21.90
C GLU A 352 2.03 -18.39 -22.41
N ASP A 353 2.32 -18.92 -23.60
CA ASP A 353 1.63 -20.13 -24.12
C ASP A 353 2.41 -21.43 -23.92
N HIS A 354 3.53 -21.46 -23.20
CA HIS A 354 4.33 -22.70 -23.01
C HIS A 354 4.66 -22.97 -21.53
N ALA A 355 3.66 -23.40 -20.76
CA ALA A 355 3.88 -24.28 -19.61
C ALA A 355 2.59 -25.05 -19.28
N GLY A 356 2.35 -26.11 -20.05
CA GLY A 356 1.29 -27.05 -19.77
C GLY A 356 1.56 -27.91 -18.52
N SER A 357 0.49 -28.08 -17.74
CA SER A 357 0.14 -29.32 -17.02
C SER A 357 0.87 -29.68 -15.72
N THR A 358 0.14 -29.51 -14.61
CA THR A 358 -0.26 -30.69 -13.83
C THR A 358 -1.66 -30.49 -13.22
N VAL A 359 -2.56 -31.40 -13.59
CA VAL A 359 -3.95 -31.50 -13.14
C VAL A 359 -4.02 -32.13 -11.76
N VAL A 360 -4.77 -31.54 -10.81
CA VAL A 360 -5.72 -32.25 -9.92
C VAL A 360 -6.89 -31.32 -9.50
N ARG A 361 -8.09 -31.65 -10.02
CA ARG A 361 -9.46 -31.30 -9.59
C ARG A 361 -9.72 -31.67 -8.11
N ALA A 362 -10.67 -31.15 -7.33
CA ALA A 362 -11.87 -30.30 -7.43
C ALA A 362 -12.24 -29.92 -5.98
N GLY A 363 -13.02 -28.92 -5.63
CA GLY A 363 -13.78 -27.87 -6.32
C GLY A 363 -14.39 -27.01 -5.20
N GLU A 364 -14.30 -25.68 -5.28
CA GLU A 364 -15.48 -24.80 -5.23
C GLU A 364 -15.14 -23.36 -5.69
N ALA A 365 -14.21 -23.20 -6.64
CA ALA A 365 -13.81 -21.88 -7.18
C ALA A 365 -14.66 -21.41 -8.38
N ALA A 366 -15.84 -22.03 -8.58
CA ALA A 366 -16.68 -21.85 -9.77
C ALA A 366 -17.52 -20.56 -9.79
N ARG A 367 -17.45 -19.71 -8.74
CA ARG A 367 -18.14 -18.40 -8.74
C ARG A 367 -17.23 -17.23 -9.15
N THR A 368 -15.91 -17.40 -9.11
CA THR A 368 -14.95 -16.32 -9.39
C THR A 368 -14.56 -16.26 -10.87
N ALA A 369 -14.63 -17.38 -11.60
CA ALA A 369 -14.29 -17.44 -13.03
C ALA A 369 -15.36 -16.82 -13.94
N ALA A 370 -16.64 -16.89 -13.55
CA ALA A 370 -17.74 -16.30 -14.33
C ALA A 370 -17.71 -14.74 -14.33
N ARG A 371 -17.05 -14.11 -13.35
CA ARG A 371 -16.84 -12.65 -13.32
C ARG A 371 -15.67 -12.19 -14.20
N ARG A 372 -14.71 -13.09 -14.47
CA ARG A 372 -13.50 -12.77 -15.26
C ARG A 372 -13.78 -12.76 -16.78
N ILE A 373 -14.74 -13.56 -17.25
CA ILE A 373 -15.09 -13.64 -18.68
C ILE A 373 -16.12 -12.57 -19.09
N ARG A 374 -16.86 -11.97 -18.15
CA ARG A 374 -17.74 -10.82 -18.44
C ARG A 374 -17.01 -9.47 -18.52
N ARG A 375 -15.75 -9.40 -18.06
CA ARG A 375 -14.94 -8.16 -18.09
C ARG A 375 -14.32 -7.89 -19.46
N SER A 376 -14.13 -8.91 -20.31
CA SER A 376 -13.46 -8.72 -21.61
C SER A 376 -14.34 -8.12 -22.71
N THR A 377 -15.65 -7.95 -22.49
CA THR A 377 -16.56 -7.42 -23.52
C THR A 377 -17.05 -5.99 -23.24
N ALA A 378 -16.68 -5.40 -22.09
CA ALA A 378 -17.01 -4.01 -21.76
C ALA A 378 -15.83 -3.04 -21.97
N ASP A 379 -14.57 -3.51 -21.85
CA ASP A 379 -13.37 -2.67 -21.98
C ASP A 379 -12.96 -2.34 -23.43
N ALA A 380 -13.55 -3.02 -24.43
CA ALA A 380 -13.13 -2.87 -25.82
C ALA A 380 -13.63 -1.58 -26.52
N ALA A 381 -14.42 -0.74 -25.85
CA ALA A 381 -15.12 0.38 -26.50
C ALA A 381 -14.62 1.80 -26.13
N LEU A 382 -13.57 1.95 -25.31
CA LEU A 382 -13.25 3.26 -24.68
C LEU A 382 -11.86 3.86 -24.96
N HIS A 383 -10.97 3.24 -25.73
CA HIS A 383 -9.56 3.67 -25.78
C HIS A 383 -9.20 4.38 -27.08
N ALA A 384 -9.55 5.66 -27.18
CA ALA A 384 -8.66 6.60 -27.86
C ALA A 384 -7.45 6.84 -26.93
N PRO A 385 -6.22 7.01 -27.45
CA PRO A 385 -5.07 7.32 -26.59
C PRO A 385 -5.24 8.73 -26.03
N HIS A 386 -5.79 8.84 -24.82
CA HIS A 386 -5.88 10.09 -24.08
C HIS A 386 -4.46 10.56 -23.76
N ALA A 387 -4.14 11.80 -24.14
CA ALA A 387 -2.83 12.39 -23.87
C ALA A 387 -2.65 12.57 -22.36
N ALA A 388 -1.50 12.17 -21.82
CA ALA A 388 -1.18 12.36 -20.42
C ALA A 388 -1.18 13.87 -20.09
N PHE A 389 -1.88 14.23 -19.01
CA PHE A 389 -2.09 15.62 -18.59
C PHE A 389 -2.78 16.50 -19.66
N GLY A 390 -3.52 15.90 -20.59
CA GLY A 390 -4.24 16.58 -21.65
C GLY A 390 -5.61 17.11 -21.22
N ASP A 391 -6.46 17.39 -22.21
CA ASP A 391 -7.74 18.07 -22.05
C ASP A 391 -8.68 17.39 -21.04
N ASP A 392 -8.72 16.05 -20.99
CA ASP A 392 -9.60 15.33 -20.05
C ASP A 392 -9.26 15.65 -18.58
N LEU A 393 -7.96 15.72 -18.25
CA LEU A 393 -7.53 16.12 -16.91
C LEU A 393 -7.91 17.57 -16.64
N LEU A 394 -7.67 18.46 -17.60
CA LEU A 394 -7.96 19.89 -17.45
C LEU A 394 -9.46 20.16 -17.28
N ASP A 395 -10.30 19.53 -18.09
CA ASP A 395 -11.76 19.58 -17.98
C ASP A 395 -12.22 19.06 -16.62
N LYS A 396 -11.60 17.98 -16.14
CA LYS A 396 -11.89 17.40 -14.83
C LYS A 396 -11.48 18.31 -13.67
N LEU A 397 -10.38 19.04 -13.80
CA LEU A 397 -9.95 20.06 -12.83
C LEU A 397 -10.85 21.30 -12.90
N ALA A 398 -11.21 21.76 -14.11
CA ALA A 398 -12.07 22.90 -14.36
C ALA A 398 -13.50 22.72 -13.83
N ALA A 399 -14.01 21.48 -13.85
CA ALA A 399 -15.32 21.14 -13.30
C ALA A 399 -15.43 21.35 -11.77
N THR A 400 -14.31 21.56 -11.08
CA THR A 400 -14.28 21.65 -9.61
C THR A 400 -14.66 23.05 -9.13
N ARG A 401 -15.64 23.13 -8.23
CA ARG A 401 -16.16 24.40 -7.71
C ARG A 401 -15.16 25.15 -6.81
N HIS A 402 -14.28 24.42 -6.12
CA HIS A 402 -13.32 24.98 -5.17
C HIS A 402 -11.89 24.66 -5.62
N ARG A 403 -11.06 25.72 -5.75
CA ARG A 403 -9.65 25.61 -6.13
C ARG A 403 -8.82 25.24 -4.90
N GLY A 404 -8.69 23.94 -4.64
CA GLY A 404 -7.80 23.41 -3.62
C GLY A 404 -6.33 23.44 -4.06
N SER A 405 -5.42 23.04 -3.16
CA SER A 405 -4.02 22.81 -3.56
C SER A 405 -3.94 21.64 -4.54
N LEU A 406 -3.18 21.80 -5.62
CA LEU A 406 -2.89 20.75 -6.60
C LEU A 406 -1.49 20.20 -6.33
N ILE A 407 -1.38 18.90 -6.11
CA ILE A 407 -0.11 18.23 -5.80
C ILE A 407 0.07 17.11 -6.82
N ALA A 408 1.19 17.08 -7.52
CA ALA A 408 1.50 16.07 -8.52
C ALA A 408 2.74 15.27 -8.13
N VAL A 409 2.61 13.95 -8.05
CA VAL A 409 3.72 13.01 -7.84
C VAL A 409 3.91 12.23 -9.13
N LEU A 410 5.03 12.48 -9.80
CA LEU A 410 5.25 12.11 -11.19
C LEU A 410 6.52 11.26 -11.36
N GLY A 411 6.55 10.45 -12.41
CA GLY A 411 7.81 9.88 -12.90
C GLY A 411 8.58 10.88 -13.76
N VAL A 412 9.51 10.39 -14.58
CA VAL A 412 10.13 11.20 -15.63
C VAL A 412 9.08 11.51 -16.70
N ILE A 413 8.93 12.81 -16.97
CA ILE A 413 8.00 13.34 -17.97
C ILE A 413 8.76 13.98 -19.13
N THR A 414 8.12 14.01 -20.30
CA THR A 414 8.67 14.69 -21.47
C THR A 414 8.52 16.21 -21.35
N ILE A 415 9.20 16.97 -22.22
CA ILE A 415 9.05 18.43 -22.29
C ILE A 415 7.62 18.81 -22.69
N GLU A 416 6.99 18.04 -23.56
CA GLU A 416 5.61 18.27 -24.01
C GLU A 416 4.62 18.02 -22.87
N GLU A 417 4.79 16.92 -22.13
CA GLU A 417 3.99 16.61 -20.94
C GLU A 417 4.18 17.66 -19.84
N ALA A 418 5.39 18.17 -19.64
CA ALA A 418 5.65 19.26 -18.70
C ALA A 418 4.89 20.54 -19.09
N ARG A 419 4.75 20.84 -20.39
CA ARG A 419 3.94 21.97 -20.88
C ARG A 419 2.45 21.71 -20.77
N ALA A 420 1.99 20.48 -20.99
CA ALA A 420 0.59 20.11 -20.79
C ALA A 420 0.20 20.28 -19.31
N LEU A 421 0.99 19.72 -18.40
CA LEU A 421 0.80 19.86 -16.96
C LEU A 421 0.96 21.30 -16.48
N ALA A 422 1.84 22.10 -17.10
CA ALA A 422 2.02 23.51 -16.75
C ALA A 422 0.69 24.26 -16.74
N SER A 423 -0.20 24.02 -17.70
CA SER A 423 -1.52 24.66 -17.78
C SER A 423 -2.46 24.30 -16.61
N ALA A 424 -2.21 23.19 -15.92
CA ALA A 424 -3.04 22.78 -14.79
C ALA A 424 -2.80 23.66 -13.53
N SER A 425 -1.77 24.51 -13.50
CA SER A 425 -1.52 25.39 -12.35
C SER A 425 -2.63 26.42 -12.13
N ASP A 426 -3.32 26.84 -13.19
CA ASP A 426 -4.40 27.83 -13.16
C ASP A 426 -5.66 27.35 -12.39
N TYR A 427 -5.80 26.03 -12.22
CA TYR A 427 -6.94 25.40 -11.57
C TYR A 427 -6.73 25.15 -10.07
N GLY A 428 -5.50 25.23 -9.57
CA GLY A 428 -5.16 25.09 -8.14
C GLY A 428 -4.99 26.44 -7.43
N SER A 429 -5.18 26.46 -6.10
CA SER A 429 -4.77 27.63 -5.29
C SER A 429 -3.26 27.74 -5.14
N ALA A 430 -2.60 26.58 -5.07
CA ALA A 430 -1.16 26.40 -5.07
C ALA A 430 -0.84 25.06 -5.74
N SER A 431 0.19 25.04 -6.58
CA SER A 431 0.52 23.89 -7.42
C SER A 431 1.92 23.37 -7.08
N TYR A 432 2.02 22.10 -6.69
CA TYR A 432 3.25 21.45 -6.26
C TYR A 432 3.54 20.23 -7.13
N ALA A 433 4.78 20.03 -7.56
CA ALA A 433 5.18 18.88 -8.35
C ALA A 433 6.45 18.22 -7.78
N ILE A 434 6.41 16.90 -7.64
CA ILE A 434 7.57 16.06 -7.29
C ILE A 434 7.83 15.13 -8.47
N LEU A 435 8.94 15.34 -9.17
CA LEU A 435 9.41 14.44 -10.22
C LEU A 435 10.35 13.39 -9.61
N THR A 436 10.00 12.13 -9.74
CA THR A 436 10.78 11.01 -9.20
C THR A 436 11.65 10.40 -10.29
N SER A 437 12.96 10.35 -10.06
CA SER A 437 13.93 9.85 -11.04
C SER A 437 15.19 9.36 -10.33
N GLU A 438 15.85 8.33 -10.86
CA GLU A 438 17.17 7.92 -10.38
C GLU A 438 18.21 9.04 -10.50
N ARG A 439 18.04 9.94 -11.49
CA ARG A 439 18.92 11.07 -11.76
C ARG A 439 18.13 12.38 -11.78
N PRO A 440 17.92 13.02 -10.61
CA PRO A 440 17.18 14.27 -10.51
C PRO A 440 17.70 15.39 -11.41
N ALA A 441 19.00 15.42 -11.69
CA ALA A 441 19.65 16.44 -12.54
C ALA A 441 19.15 16.42 -13.99
N ASP A 442 18.73 15.26 -14.51
CA ASP A 442 18.29 15.12 -15.90
C ASP A 442 16.92 15.77 -16.16
N SER A 443 16.16 16.04 -15.09
CA SER A 443 14.82 16.64 -15.17
C SER A 443 14.81 18.16 -15.08
N GLN A 444 15.97 18.82 -15.10
CA GLN A 444 16.08 20.26 -14.86
C GLN A 444 15.24 21.10 -15.84
N ARG A 445 15.23 20.76 -17.13
CA ARG A 445 14.46 21.50 -18.15
C ARG A 445 12.95 21.43 -17.88
N GLN A 446 12.45 20.26 -17.48
CA GLN A 446 11.05 20.05 -17.14
C GLN A 446 10.69 20.82 -15.87
N LEU A 447 11.57 20.82 -14.87
CA LEU A 447 11.37 21.61 -13.65
C LEU A 447 11.30 23.11 -13.93
N ASP A 448 12.15 23.63 -14.83
CA ASP A 448 12.16 25.04 -15.19
C ASP A 448 10.84 25.43 -15.89
N ILE A 449 10.35 24.60 -16.82
CA ILE A 449 9.04 24.81 -17.48
C ILE A 449 7.90 24.87 -16.46
N LEU A 450 7.87 23.93 -15.50
CA LEU A 450 6.84 23.91 -14.47
C LEU A 450 6.92 25.14 -13.56
N ARG A 451 8.13 25.53 -13.15
CA ARG A 451 8.37 26.71 -12.30
C ARG A 451 7.98 28.01 -13.00
N ASP A 452 8.29 28.15 -14.28
CA ASP A 452 7.89 29.32 -15.08
C ASP A 452 6.36 29.44 -15.18
N ALA A 453 5.64 28.31 -15.12
CA ALA A 453 4.17 28.25 -15.08
C ALA A 453 3.57 28.37 -13.67
N GLY A 454 4.38 28.69 -12.65
CA GLY A 454 3.93 28.90 -11.28
C GLY A 454 3.88 27.64 -10.41
N TRP A 455 4.37 26.49 -10.88
CA TRP A 455 4.49 25.30 -10.04
C TRP A 455 5.70 25.37 -9.11
N HIS A 456 5.49 24.92 -7.87
CA HIS A 456 6.59 24.57 -6.98
C HIS A 456 7.05 23.15 -7.34
N ALA A 457 8.06 23.06 -8.21
CA ALA A 457 8.56 21.78 -8.71
C ALA A 457 9.94 21.41 -8.12
N THR A 458 10.09 20.16 -7.68
CA THR A 458 11.37 19.57 -7.26
C THR A 458 11.54 18.17 -7.84
N ALA A 459 12.79 17.70 -7.95
CA ALA A 459 13.08 16.32 -8.33
C ALA A 459 13.67 15.55 -7.13
N ALA A 460 13.28 14.28 -6.99
CA ALA A 460 13.67 13.40 -5.91
C ALA A 460 14.16 12.04 -6.43
N SER A 461 15.23 11.52 -5.81
CA SER A 461 15.69 10.15 -6.04
C SER A 461 15.00 9.17 -5.09
N PRO A 462 14.98 7.86 -5.39
CA PRO A 462 14.46 6.84 -4.48
C PRO A 462 15.15 6.82 -3.09
N SER A 463 16.36 7.35 -3.01
CA SER A 463 17.13 7.50 -1.77
C SER A 463 16.86 8.80 -1.01
N ALA A 464 16.11 9.74 -1.58
CA ALA A 464 15.83 11.03 -0.97
C ALA A 464 14.83 10.88 0.19
N SER A 465 15.07 11.60 1.28
CA SER A 465 14.16 11.65 2.42
C SER A 465 12.92 12.48 2.07
N LEU A 466 11.75 11.85 2.05
CA LEU A 466 10.48 12.49 1.69
C LEU A 466 10.17 13.73 2.56
N PRO A 467 10.34 13.72 3.90
CA PRO A 467 10.11 14.92 4.71
C PRO A 467 10.98 16.12 4.31
N ILE A 468 12.21 15.88 3.84
CA ILE A 468 13.13 16.94 3.38
C ILE A 468 12.68 17.48 2.03
N VAL A 469 12.32 16.59 1.09
CA VAL A 469 11.79 16.97 -0.23
C VAL A 469 10.52 17.80 -0.06
N TRP A 470 9.61 17.34 0.82
CA TRP A 470 8.38 18.02 1.15
C TRP A 470 8.62 19.42 1.73
N ALA A 471 9.49 19.55 2.74
CA ALA A 471 9.84 20.85 3.30
C ALA A 471 10.48 21.80 2.28
N GLY A 472 11.29 21.26 1.36
CA GLY A 472 11.97 22.04 0.31
C GLY A 472 11.03 22.66 -0.71
N LEU A 473 9.94 21.97 -1.07
CA LEU A 473 8.89 22.49 -1.96
C LEU A 473 8.27 23.78 -1.41
N GLU A 474 8.14 23.87 -0.09
CA GLU A 474 7.45 24.98 0.55
C GLU A 474 8.34 26.19 0.85
N HIS A 475 9.65 26.01 1.08
CA HIS A 475 10.57 27.14 1.24
C HIS A 475 10.72 28.00 -0.04
N ALA A 476 10.30 27.47 -1.19
CA ALA A 476 10.14 28.25 -2.41
C ALA A 476 8.96 29.25 -2.32
N VAL A 477 7.90 28.91 -1.59
CA VAL A 477 6.69 29.75 -1.41
C VAL A 477 7.02 31.02 -0.62
N GLY A 478 7.71 30.89 0.51
CA GLY A 478 8.01 32.02 1.41
C GLY A 478 8.93 33.10 0.81
N ARG A 479 9.69 32.80 -0.25
CA ARG A 479 10.52 33.79 -0.96
C ARG A 479 9.77 34.53 -2.06
N ALA A 480 8.74 33.93 -2.65
CA ALA A 480 7.93 34.57 -3.69
C ALA A 480 6.90 35.58 -3.13
N SER A 481 6.49 35.42 -1.86
CA SER A 481 5.50 36.29 -1.20
C SER A 481 6.07 37.57 -0.58
N ALA A 482 7.38 37.82 -0.66
CA ALA A 482 7.97 39.06 -0.17
C ALA A 482 7.87 40.14 -1.27
N PRO A 483 7.12 41.24 -1.07
CA PRO A 483 7.12 42.33 -2.04
C PRO A 483 8.54 42.89 -2.14
N ASN A 484 8.99 43.07 -3.37
CA ASN A 484 10.31 43.57 -3.76
C ASN A 484 10.62 44.89 -3.04
N ALA A 485 11.26 44.83 -1.89
CA ALA A 485 11.78 46.00 -1.21
C ALA A 485 13.00 46.48 -1.99
N ALA A 486 12.83 47.60 -2.70
CA ALA A 486 13.90 48.31 -3.39
C ALA A 486 15.12 48.48 -2.47
N PRO A 487 16.36 48.39 -3.00
CA PRO A 487 17.54 48.51 -2.16
C PRO A 487 17.63 49.94 -1.61
N ALA A 488 17.50 50.08 -0.30
CA ALA A 488 17.68 51.35 0.39
C ALA A 488 19.12 51.85 0.19
N ALA A 489 19.23 53.07 -0.33
CA ALA A 489 20.48 53.76 -0.61
C ALA A 489 21.36 53.87 0.64
N ALA A 490 22.64 53.54 0.48
CA ALA A 490 23.67 53.71 1.49
C ALA A 490 23.86 55.20 1.83
N VAL A 491 23.46 55.60 3.03
CA VAL A 491 23.78 56.91 3.61
C VAL A 491 25.17 56.82 4.24
N ARG A 492 26.13 57.57 3.69
CA ARG A 492 27.44 57.84 4.30
C ARG A 492 27.26 58.77 5.51
N PRO A 493 27.91 58.53 6.66
CA PRO A 493 28.05 59.57 7.67
C PRO A 493 29.32 60.38 7.40
N SER A 494 29.15 61.67 7.15
CA SER A 494 30.21 62.67 7.14
C SER A 494 30.30 63.39 8.49
N ASP A 495 31.55 63.56 8.92
CA ASP A 495 32.09 64.37 10.03
C ASP A 495 31.24 65.53 10.54
N GLN A 496 31.14 65.63 11.87
CA GLN A 496 31.38 66.85 12.67
C GLN A 496 31.20 66.56 14.16
N ASN A 497 32.30 66.51 14.95
CA ASN A 497 32.57 67.58 15.90
C ASN A 497 33.99 67.49 16.49
N ARG A 498 34.70 68.62 16.44
CA ARG A 498 36.09 68.82 16.84
C ARG A 498 36.11 69.82 17.99
N ALA A 499 37.13 69.64 18.84
CA ALA A 499 37.67 70.55 19.86
C ALA A 499 37.08 70.35 21.27
N SER A 500 37.88 70.13 22.32
CA SER A 500 39.04 70.97 22.65
C SER A 500 40.10 70.27 23.54
N ARG A 501 41.39 70.52 23.20
CA ARG A 501 42.62 70.73 24.02
C ARG A 501 42.52 70.56 25.56
N ALA A 502 43.55 70.21 26.34
CA ALA A 502 44.97 69.86 26.22
C ALA A 502 45.35 69.28 27.61
N THR A 503 46.40 68.47 27.80
CA THR A 503 47.69 68.93 28.37
C THR A 503 48.68 67.77 28.44
N THR A 504 49.87 68.07 27.94
CA THR A 504 51.20 67.43 28.00
C THR A 504 51.61 66.87 29.38
N TYR A 505 52.32 65.72 29.45
CA TYR A 505 53.69 65.61 30.01
C TYR A 505 54.29 64.18 29.91
N ARG A 506 55.60 64.14 29.66
CA ARG A 506 56.54 63.00 29.49
C ARG A 506 57.07 62.51 30.84
N GLY A 507 57.47 61.24 30.94
CA GLY A 507 58.60 60.86 31.82
C GLY A 507 58.71 59.37 32.17
N PRO A 508 59.92 58.77 32.22
CA PRO A 508 60.11 57.33 31.98
C PRO A 508 60.65 56.54 33.20
N ALA A 509 60.44 55.22 33.19
CA ALA A 509 61.38 54.15 33.58
C ALA A 509 60.72 52.79 33.33
#